data_AF-A0A858BT50-F1
#
_entry.id   AF-A0A858BT50-F1
#
_cell.length_a   1.000
_cell.length_b   1.000
_cell.length_c   1.000
_cell.angle_alpha   90.00
_cell.angle_beta   90.00
_cell.angle_gamma   90.00
#
_symmetry.space_group_name_H-M   'P 1'
#
loop_
_entity.id
_entity.type
_entity.pdbx_description
1 polymer ?
#
loop_
_entity_poly.entity_id
_entity_poly.type
_entity_poly.pdbx_seq_one_letter_code
_entity_poly.pdbx_strand_id
1 'polypeptide(L)'
;MENLQWLLIIAAFGGGVIGAYIGALPAFILTGFIAIAGGTAALAGAADLTVGYVAFGAYLGPHVAFAGGVAAAAYAHKTKKLDNGVDITASLWGTGDPMTLIVGGIFGLVGMLIFQVLAAISFPSDLPGTTVVILAVVTRFMFGTTGLTGKYEGEGNRVWFSGGKGFACNVLLGLGIGVAISLIYAEMVRAGVDAAVLGSFPIVCFGIAAASLIFTQTGFACPATHHIAYPAACAAVWSGNPAMGIIFGILGSLIGDFVINTFNSHCDTHIDPPATTIMILICAATLLFA
;
A
#
# COMPACT_ATOMS: atom_id res chain seq x y z
N MET A 1 -15.93 -23.20 11.19
CA MET A 1 -15.47 -21.99 10.48
C MET A 1 -14.62 -21.09 11.38
N GLU A 2 -14.96 -20.91 12.66
CA GLU A 2 -14.12 -20.17 13.64
C GLU A 2 -12.67 -20.68 13.74
N ASN A 3 -12.45 -22.01 13.75
CA ASN A 3 -11.10 -22.58 13.81
C ASN A 3 -10.20 -22.18 12.62
N LEU A 4 -10.77 -21.80 11.48
CA LEU A 4 -10.00 -21.40 10.30
C LEU A 4 -9.47 -19.95 10.42
N GLN A 5 -10.18 -19.08 11.16
CA GLN A 5 -9.77 -17.68 11.34
C GLN A 5 -8.53 -17.56 12.23
N TRP A 6 -8.43 -18.40 13.27
CA TRP A 6 -7.25 -18.47 14.14
C TRP A 6 -6.02 -19.02 13.40
N LEU A 7 -6.19 -19.97 12.49
CA LEU A 7 -5.11 -20.49 11.66
C LEU A 7 -4.56 -19.43 10.70
N LEU A 8 -5.40 -18.54 10.17
CA LEU A 8 -4.96 -17.41 9.34
C LEU A 8 -4.13 -16.41 10.15
N ILE A 9 -4.51 -16.15 11.40
CA ILE A 9 -3.70 -15.32 12.29
C ILE A 9 -2.33 -15.97 12.47
N ILE A 10 -2.26 -17.26 12.83
CA ILE A 10 -0.97 -17.97 12.98
C ILE A 10 -0.15 -17.95 11.67
N ALA A 11 -0.79 -18.17 10.51
CA ALA A 11 -0.13 -18.09 9.22
C ALA A 11 0.45 -16.68 8.94
N ALA A 12 -0.20 -15.64 9.43
CA ALA A 12 0.26 -14.26 9.30
C ALA A 12 1.57 -13.98 10.04
N PHE A 13 1.92 -14.78 11.05
CA PHE A 13 3.28 -14.74 11.61
C PHE A 13 4.32 -15.06 10.54
N GLY A 14 4.09 -16.10 9.74
CA GLY A 14 4.97 -16.46 8.63
C GLY A 14 5.06 -15.37 7.57
N GLY A 15 3.94 -14.76 7.18
CA GLY A 15 3.91 -13.63 6.26
C GLY A 15 4.71 -12.43 6.79
N GLY A 16 4.52 -12.07 8.07
CA GLY A 16 5.26 -10.99 8.72
C GLY A 16 6.77 -11.27 8.83
N VAL A 17 7.16 -12.51 9.13
CA VAL A 17 8.57 -12.95 9.11
C VAL A 17 9.17 -12.80 7.72
N ILE A 18 8.44 -13.21 6.66
CA ILE A 18 8.91 -13.05 5.28
C ILE A 18 9.07 -11.57 4.94
N GLY A 19 8.10 -10.74 5.30
CA GLY A 19 8.17 -9.29 5.12
C GLY A 19 9.41 -8.67 5.75
N ALA A 20 9.78 -9.09 6.97
CA ALA A 20 11.03 -8.67 7.59
C ALA A 20 12.27 -9.25 6.86
N TYR A 21 12.21 -10.53 6.50
CA TYR A 21 13.32 -11.26 5.90
C TYR A 21 13.77 -10.63 4.58
N ILE A 22 12.86 -10.47 3.61
CA ILE A 22 13.18 -9.94 2.29
C ILE A 22 13.12 -8.40 2.24
N GLY A 23 12.44 -7.77 3.19
CA GLY A 23 12.16 -6.33 3.20
C GLY A 23 10.70 -6.03 2.85
N ALA A 24 10.19 -4.91 3.36
CA ALA A 24 8.79 -4.53 3.20
C ALA A 24 8.43 -4.30 1.72
N LEU A 25 9.24 -3.50 1.00
CA LEU A 25 9.00 -3.19 -0.41
C LEU A 25 9.08 -4.44 -1.31
N PRO A 26 10.08 -5.34 -1.19
CA PRO A 26 10.10 -6.60 -1.93
C PRO A 26 8.85 -7.47 -1.69
N ALA A 27 8.36 -7.58 -0.45
CA ALA A 27 7.14 -8.32 -0.16
C ALA A 27 5.90 -7.69 -0.84
N PHE A 28 5.83 -6.36 -0.86
CA PHE A 28 4.76 -5.64 -1.56
C PHE A 28 4.83 -5.78 -3.09
N ILE A 29 6.03 -5.85 -3.66
CA ILE A 29 6.21 -6.13 -5.10
C ILE A 29 5.66 -7.52 -5.46
N LEU A 30 5.89 -8.53 -4.61
CA LEU A 30 5.33 -9.88 -4.81
C LEU A 30 3.79 -9.85 -4.76
N THR A 31 3.20 -9.04 -3.88
CA THR A 31 1.75 -8.79 -3.88
C THR A 31 1.29 -8.28 -5.23
N GLY A 32 2.02 -7.33 -5.82
CA GLY A 32 1.74 -6.78 -7.14
C GLY A 32 1.71 -7.85 -8.24
N PHE A 33 2.69 -8.75 -8.28
CA PHE A 33 2.72 -9.83 -9.27
C PHE A 33 1.53 -10.78 -9.17
N ILE A 34 1.12 -11.16 -7.95
CA ILE A 34 -0.07 -12.00 -7.77
C ILE A 34 -1.34 -11.24 -8.13
N ALA A 35 -1.44 -9.95 -7.80
CA ALA A 35 -2.57 -9.10 -8.17
C ALA A 35 -2.72 -8.96 -9.70
N ILE A 36 -1.62 -8.87 -10.45
CA ILE A 36 -1.65 -8.89 -11.93
C ILE A 36 -2.21 -10.22 -12.42
N ALA A 37 -1.63 -11.33 -11.97
CA ALA A 37 -2.00 -12.67 -12.45
C ALA A 37 -3.48 -12.97 -12.16
N GLY A 38 -3.89 -12.82 -10.90
CA GLY A 38 -5.26 -13.11 -10.47
C GLY A 38 -6.28 -12.11 -11.00
N GLY A 39 -5.97 -10.81 -11.00
CA GLY A 39 -6.85 -9.79 -11.57
C GLY A 39 -7.06 -9.96 -13.07
N THR A 40 -6.02 -10.34 -13.82
CA THR A 40 -6.13 -10.61 -15.27
C THR A 40 -6.94 -11.87 -15.54
N ALA A 41 -6.73 -12.93 -14.74
CA ALA A 41 -7.53 -14.15 -14.83
C ALA A 41 -9.02 -13.86 -14.57
N ALA A 42 -9.32 -13.05 -13.54
CA ALA A 42 -10.68 -12.63 -13.22
C ALA A 42 -11.31 -11.76 -14.32
N LEU A 43 -10.54 -10.85 -14.94
CA LEU A 43 -10.98 -10.09 -16.12
C LEU A 43 -11.26 -10.98 -17.34
N ALA A 44 -10.59 -12.13 -17.44
CA ALA A 44 -10.86 -13.15 -18.45
C ALA A 44 -12.05 -14.07 -18.09
N GLY A 45 -12.74 -13.81 -16.97
CA GLY A 45 -13.88 -14.60 -16.51
C GLY A 45 -13.50 -15.88 -15.76
N ALA A 46 -12.21 -16.09 -15.44
CA ALA A 46 -11.79 -17.23 -14.64
C ALA A 46 -12.06 -16.99 -13.15
N ALA A 47 -12.38 -18.06 -12.41
CA ALA A 47 -12.41 -18.01 -10.95
C ALA A 47 -10.96 -17.89 -10.43
N ASP A 48 -10.65 -16.81 -9.73
CA ASP A 48 -9.39 -16.63 -9.03
C ASP A 48 -9.59 -16.61 -7.51
N LEU A 49 -8.73 -17.34 -6.80
CA LEU A 49 -8.66 -17.37 -5.34
C LEU A 49 -7.36 -16.75 -4.82
N THR A 50 -6.40 -16.44 -5.69
CA THR A 50 -5.06 -16.02 -5.28
C THR A 50 -5.01 -14.56 -4.83
N VAL A 51 -5.79 -13.65 -5.43
CA VAL A 51 -5.85 -12.25 -4.99
C VAL A 51 -6.26 -12.16 -3.52
N GLY A 52 -7.37 -12.78 -3.12
CA GLY A 52 -7.89 -12.68 -1.76
C GLY A 52 -7.07 -13.45 -0.72
N TYR A 53 -6.62 -14.68 -1.04
CA TYR A 53 -5.95 -15.53 -0.06
C TYR A 53 -4.44 -15.35 -0.01
N VAL A 54 -3.80 -14.89 -1.09
CA VAL A 54 -2.34 -14.79 -1.20
C VAL A 54 -1.91 -13.33 -1.22
N ALA A 55 -2.35 -12.54 -2.22
CA ALA A 55 -1.94 -11.15 -2.39
C ALA A 55 -2.44 -10.25 -1.25
N PHE A 56 -3.69 -10.44 -0.83
CA PHE A 56 -4.34 -9.69 0.25
C PHE A 56 -4.74 -10.58 1.43
N GLY A 57 -4.02 -11.70 1.63
CA GLY A 57 -4.24 -12.63 2.74
C GLY A 57 -3.06 -12.72 3.71
N ALA A 58 -3.03 -13.79 4.50
CA ALA A 58 -2.04 -13.99 5.57
C ALA A 58 -0.59 -14.19 5.07
N TYR A 59 -0.36 -14.36 3.77
CA TYR A 59 0.97 -14.57 3.22
C TYR A 59 1.63 -13.26 2.77
N LEU A 60 1.15 -12.63 1.69
CA LEU A 60 1.75 -11.41 1.14
C LEU A 60 0.95 -10.14 1.46
N GLY A 61 -0.21 -10.26 2.10
CA GLY A 61 -1.08 -9.14 2.43
C GLY A 61 -0.31 -7.93 2.94
N PRO A 62 -0.53 -6.71 2.43
CA PRO A 62 0.21 -5.53 2.88
C PRO A 62 0.08 -5.29 4.39
N HIS A 63 -1.10 -5.59 4.94
CA HIS A 63 -1.39 -5.53 6.38
C HIS A 63 -0.62 -6.57 7.20
N VAL A 64 -0.02 -7.59 6.57
CA VAL A 64 0.78 -8.65 7.21
C VAL A 64 2.25 -8.50 6.87
N ALA A 65 2.64 -8.75 5.62
CA ALA A 65 4.04 -8.84 5.22
C ALA A 65 4.68 -7.46 5.14
N PHE A 66 4.07 -6.50 4.42
CA PHE A 66 4.61 -5.15 4.32
C PHE A 66 4.64 -4.45 5.69
N ALA A 67 3.52 -4.45 6.43
CA ALA A 67 3.45 -3.86 7.76
C ALA A 67 4.44 -4.51 8.74
N GLY A 68 4.58 -5.84 8.69
CA GLY A 68 5.60 -6.57 9.46
C GLY A 68 7.02 -6.14 9.12
N GLY A 69 7.35 -6.01 7.82
CA GLY A 69 8.64 -5.52 7.36
C GLY A 69 8.95 -4.10 7.82
N VAL A 70 7.96 -3.19 7.75
CA VAL A 70 8.08 -1.81 8.24
C VAL A 70 8.38 -1.76 9.73
N ALA A 71 7.65 -2.54 10.53
CA ALA A 71 7.85 -2.60 11.97
C ALA A 71 9.22 -3.20 12.33
N ALA A 72 9.64 -4.23 11.61
CA ALA A 72 10.95 -4.86 11.78
C ALA A 72 12.09 -3.90 11.42
N ALA A 73 11.98 -3.12 10.34
CA ALA A 73 12.98 -2.13 9.96
C ALA A 73 13.13 -1.04 11.03
N ALA A 74 12.00 -0.54 11.56
CA ALA A 74 12.00 0.42 12.66
C ALA A 74 12.63 -0.15 13.94
N TYR A 75 12.35 -1.41 14.28
CA TYR A 75 12.98 -2.09 15.42
C TYR A 75 14.49 -2.32 15.21
N ALA A 76 14.89 -2.76 14.02
CA ALA A 76 16.29 -2.93 13.65
C ALA A 76 17.04 -1.61 13.79
N HIS A 77 16.44 -0.51 13.35
CA HIS A 77 17.00 0.83 13.52
C HIS A 77 17.15 1.23 15.00
N LYS A 78 16.08 1.09 15.79
CA LYS A 78 16.11 1.35 17.24
C LYS A 78 17.20 0.56 17.96
N THR A 79 17.46 -0.66 17.51
CA THR A 79 18.48 -1.56 18.08
C THR A 79 19.83 -1.47 17.38
N LYS A 80 20.04 -0.44 16.55
CA LYS A 80 21.32 -0.13 15.86
C LYS A 80 21.81 -1.24 14.93
N LYS A 81 20.88 -1.98 14.31
CA LYS A 81 21.16 -3.02 13.30
C LYS A 81 20.85 -2.57 11.88
N LEU A 82 20.17 -1.44 11.74
CA LEU A 82 19.86 -0.79 10.47
C LEU A 82 20.08 0.72 10.62
N ASP A 83 20.73 1.34 9.64
CA ASP A 83 21.06 2.77 9.72
C ASP A 83 19.84 3.66 9.62
N ASN A 84 18.83 3.26 8.84
CA ASN A 84 17.62 4.04 8.59
C ASN A 84 16.34 3.21 8.76
N GLY A 85 15.56 3.49 9.80
CA GLY A 85 14.29 2.80 10.06
C GLY A 85 13.14 3.18 9.12
N VAL A 86 13.33 4.17 8.25
CA VAL A 86 12.41 4.53 7.16
C VAL A 86 12.65 3.65 5.92
N ASP A 87 13.81 2.97 5.83
CA ASP A 87 14.19 2.20 4.66
C ASP A 87 13.38 0.90 4.53
N ILE A 88 12.33 0.96 3.73
CA ILE A 88 11.47 -0.18 3.40
C ILE A 88 12.08 -1.14 2.37
N THR A 89 13.21 -0.78 1.76
CA THR A 89 13.89 -1.58 0.72
C THR A 89 14.88 -2.58 1.32
N ALA A 90 15.29 -2.36 2.58
CA ALA A 90 16.28 -3.16 3.27
C ALA A 90 15.78 -4.58 3.55
N SER A 91 16.58 -5.58 3.15
CA SER A 91 16.43 -6.95 3.61
C SER A 91 17.02 -7.09 5.01
N LEU A 92 16.21 -7.52 5.98
CA LEU A 92 16.66 -7.63 7.37
C LEU A 92 17.30 -8.98 7.67
N TRP A 93 17.30 -9.92 6.73
CA TRP A 93 18.12 -11.13 6.82
C TRP A 93 19.60 -10.81 7.06
N GLY A 94 20.11 -9.78 6.38
CA GLY A 94 21.51 -9.34 6.51
C GLY A 94 21.89 -8.84 7.91
N THR A 95 20.92 -8.52 8.76
CA THR A 95 21.18 -8.11 10.15
C THR A 95 21.64 -9.26 11.05
N GLY A 96 21.36 -10.51 10.65
CA GLY A 96 21.65 -11.69 11.47
C GLY A 96 20.91 -11.74 12.81
N ASP A 97 19.86 -10.92 13.01
CA ASP A 97 19.13 -10.81 14.27
C ASP A 97 17.76 -11.50 14.22
N PRO A 98 17.58 -12.65 14.90
CA PRO A 98 16.30 -13.35 14.95
C PRO A 98 15.18 -12.50 15.54
N MET A 99 15.48 -11.60 16.48
CA MET A 99 14.46 -10.75 17.10
C MET A 99 13.84 -9.77 16.12
N THR A 100 14.61 -9.28 15.15
CA THR A 100 14.09 -8.42 14.07
C THR A 100 13.06 -9.17 13.22
N LEU A 101 13.30 -10.44 12.90
CA LEU A 101 12.35 -11.27 12.16
C LEU A 101 11.11 -11.60 13.00
N ILE A 102 11.28 -11.88 14.28
CA ILE A 102 10.17 -12.13 15.23
C ILE A 102 9.26 -10.91 15.34
N VAL A 103 9.82 -9.69 15.40
CA VAL A 103 9.03 -8.45 15.40
C VAL A 103 8.16 -8.36 14.15
N GLY A 104 8.73 -8.66 12.98
CA GLY A 104 7.96 -8.73 11.73
C GLY A 104 6.79 -9.72 11.82
N GLY A 105 7.06 -10.92 12.32
CA GLY A 105 6.02 -11.94 12.54
C GLY A 105 4.92 -11.49 13.51
N ILE A 106 5.27 -10.87 14.63
CA ILE A 106 4.29 -10.35 15.60
C ILE A 106 3.41 -9.28 14.96
N PHE A 107 4.00 -8.34 14.21
CA PHE A 107 3.21 -7.34 13.50
C PHE A 107 2.34 -7.94 12.40
N GLY A 108 2.77 -9.04 11.77
CA GLY A 108 1.94 -9.84 10.87
C GLY A 108 0.70 -10.42 11.56
N LEU A 109 0.85 -11.00 12.76
CA LEU A 109 -0.26 -11.49 13.59
C LEU A 109 -1.27 -10.37 13.89
N VAL A 110 -0.77 -9.24 14.42
CA VAL A 110 -1.60 -8.11 14.83
C VAL A 110 -2.29 -7.48 13.62
N GLY A 111 -1.61 -7.41 12.49
CA GLY A 111 -2.16 -6.92 11.24
C GLY A 111 -3.33 -7.75 10.74
N MET A 112 -3.19 -9.08 10.73
CA MET A 112 -4.29 -9.96 10.35
C MET A 112 -5.49 -9.81 11.30
N LEU A 113 -5.24 -9.63 12.59
CA LEU A 113 -6.30 -9.39 13.59
C LEU A 113 -7.04 -8.08 13.32
N ILE A 114 -6.32 -6.97 13.12
CA ILE A 114 -6.92 -5.66 12.83
C ILE A 114 -7.73 -5.73 11.53
N PHE A 115 -7.18 -6.35 10.48
CA PHE A 115 -7.89 -6.55 9.21
C PHE A 115 -9.22 -7.28 9.42
N GLN A 116 -9.23 -8.37 10.20
CA GLN A 116 -10.46 -9.12 10.49
C GLN A 116 -11.46 -8.30 11.30
N VAL A 117 -11.01 -7.47 12.24
CA VAL A 117 -11.89 -6.57 13.00
C VAL A 117 -12.51 -5.51 12.09
N LEU A 118 -11.72 -4.86 11.23
CA LEU A 118 -12.21 -3.87 10.27
C LEU A 118 -13.21 -4.50 9.28
N ALA A 119 -12.96 -5.73 8.84
CA ALA A 119 -13.89 -6.50 8.03
C ALA A 119 -15.21 -6.79 8.78
N ALA A 120 -15.13 -7.20 10.05
CA ALA A 120 -16.30 -7.53 10.86
C ALA A 120 -17.23 -6.32 11.09
N ILE A 121 -16.68 -5.11 11.17
CA ILE A 121 -17.47 -3.88 11.30
C ILE A 121 -17.83 -3.23 9.95
N SER A 122 -17.49 -3.88 8.83
CA SER A 122 -17.70 -3.35 7.48
C SER A 122 -17.14 -1.93 7.31
N PHE A 123 -15.90 -1.70 7.77
CA PHE A 123 -15.28 -0.39 7.70
C PHE A 123 -15.26 0.12 6.25
N PRO A 124 -15.75 1.34 5.96
CA PRO A 124 -16.02 1.78 4.58
C PRO A 124 -14.75 2.33 3.92
N SER A 125 -13.69 1.53 3.85
CA SER A 125 -12.42 1.87 3.21
C SER A 125 -11.62 0.62 2.85
N ASP A 126 -10.43 0.81 2.27
CA ASP A 126 -9.47 -0.25 1.99
C ASP A 126 -8.93 -0.85 3.31
N LEU A 127 -9.35 -2.07 3.62
CA LEU A 127 -9.00 -2.74 4.88
C LEU A 127 -7.48 -3.00 5.01
N PRO A 128 -6.77 -3.48 3.96
CA PRO A 128 -5.32 -3.65 4.02
C PRO A 128 -4.59 -2.33 4.32
N GLY A 129 -4.87 -1.27 3.56
CA GLY A 129 -4.25 0.04 3.69
C GLY A 129 -4.57 0.68 5.04
N THR A 130 -5.82 0.63 5.50
CA THR A 130 -6.22 1.10 6.83
C THR A 130 -5.42 0.40 7.93
N THR A 131 -5.25 -0.92 7.82
CA THR A 131 -4.45 -1.69 8.79
C THR A 131 -2.97 -1.30 8.76
N VAL A 132 -2.39 -1.13 7.57
CA VAL A 132 -1.00 -0.66 7.40
C VAL A 132 -0.80 0.69 8.09
N VAL A 133 -1.73 1.64 7.92
CA VAL A 133 -1.66 2.96 8.55
C VAL A 133 -1.69 2.84 10.08
N ILE A 134 -2.64 2.07 10.63
CA ILE A 134 -2.74 1.84 12.08
C ILE A 134 -1.43 1.28 12.62
N LEU A 135 -0.90 0.22 12.00
CA LEU A 135 0.34 -0.42 12.43
C LEU A 135 1.56 0.48 12.25
N ALA A 136 1.61 1.32 11.22
CA ALA A 136 2.70 2.25 11.02
C ALA A 136 2.71 3.35 12.09
N VAL A 137 1.55 3.85 12.51
CA VAL A 137 1.43 4.78 13.63
C VAL A 137 1.85 4.12 14.95
N VAL A 138 1.41 2.88 15.20
CA VAL A 138 1.86 2.10 16.36
C VAL A 138 3.37 1.91 16.35
N THR A 139 3.93 1.52 15.21
CA THR A 139 5.38 1.37 14.98
C THR A 139 6.12 2.67 15.28
N ARG A 140 5.61 3.81 14.80
CA ARG A 140 6.21 5.13 15.01
C ARG A 140 6.35 5.46 16.49
N PHE A 141 5.31 5.21 17.30
CA PHE A 141 5.36 5.49 18.73
C PHE A 141 6.09 4.44 19.56
N MET A 142 6.12 3.19 19.11
CA MET A 142 6.83 2.11 19.79
C MET A 142 8.35 2.17 19.56
N PHE A 143 8.76 2.45 18.31
CA PHE A 143 10.15 2.34 17.90
C PHE A 143 10.83 3.65 17.50
N GLY A 144 10.06 4.66 17.10
CA GLY A 144 10.58 5.97 16.73
C GLY A 144 10.80 6.89 17.93
N THR A 145 11.53 7.97 17.67
CA THR A 145 11.93 9.02 18.62
C THR A 145 11.73 10.43 18.05
N THR A 146 11.33 10.52 16.78
CA THR A 146 11.12 11.79 16.06
C THR A 146 9.69 12.33 16.13
N GLY A 147 8.78 11.64 16.82
CA GLY A 147 7.37 12.01 16.92
C GLY A 147 6.57 11.68 15.66
N LEU A 148 5.30 12.10 15.62
CA LEU A 148 4.38 11.71 14.55
C LEU A 148 4.80 12.26 13.18
N THR A 149 5.22 13.52 13.14
CA THR A 149 5.57 14.21 11.89
C THR A 149 7.07 14.41 11.73
N GLY A 150 7.93 13.89 12.62
CA GLY A 150 9.38 14.09 12.50
C GLY A 150 9.90 15.37 13.15
N LYS A 151 11.22 15.42 13.37
CA LYS A 151 11.93 16.54 14.01
C LYS A 151 12.70 17.36 12.97
N TYR A 152 12.17 18.51 12.61
CA TYR A 152 12.81 19.43 11.67
C TYR A 152 13.79 20.36 12.40
N GLU A 153 15.07 20.27 12.08
CA GLU A 153 16.16 21.08 12.67
C GLU A 153 16.84 21.98 11.61
N GLY A 154 16.25 22.10 10.42
CA GLY A 154 16.80 22.90 9.33
C GLY A 154 16.53 24.41 9.44
N GLU A 155 17.23 25.19 8.61
CA GLU A 155 16.97 26.61 8.45
C GLU A 155 15.75 26.85 7.53
N GLY A 156 14.82 27.70 7.95
CA GLY A 156 13.65 28.10 7.16
C GLY A 156 12.36 27.34 7.49
N ASN A 157 11.38 27.42 6.58
CA ASN A 157 10.09 26.76 6.76
C ASN A 157 10.16 25.31 6.30
N ARG A 158 9.69 24.41 7.16
CA ARG A 158 9.49 23.01 6.81
C ARG A 158 8.55 22.87 5.60
N VAL A 159 8.93 22.00 4.66
CA VAL A 159 8.09 21.62 3.51
C VAL A 159 7.11 20.52 3.92
N TRP A 160 5.83 20.77 3.71
CA TRP A 160 4.74 19.82 3.97
C TRP A 160 4.09 19.29 2.69
N PHE A 161 4.40 19.94 1.57
CA PHE A 161 3.82 19.70 0.26
C PHE A 161 4.75 20.28 -0.80
N SER A 162 4.93 19.56 -1.91
CA SER A 162 5.79 20.00 -3.00
C SER A 162 5.22 21.25 -3.66
N GLY A 163 6.05 22.31 -3.76
CA GLY A 163 5.73 23.54 -4.47
C GLY A 163 6.32 23.58 -5.89
N GLY A 164 6.02 24.65 -6.63
CA GLY A 164 6.65 24.97 -7.92
C GLY A 164 6.60 23.83 -8.94
N LYS A 165 7.77 23.42 -9.46
CA LYS A 165 7.88 22.33 -10.45
C LYS A 165 7.46 20.97 -9.88
N GLY A 166 7.72 20.70 -8.60
CA GLY A 166 7.32 19.44 -7.95
C GLY A 166 5.81 19.26 -7.94
N PHE A 167 5.08 20.34 -7.61
CA PHE A 167 3.62 20.36 -7.72
C PHE A 167 3.14 20.03 -9.14
N ALA A 168 3.71 20.71 -10.15
CA ALA A 168 3.33 20.48 -11.54
C ALA A 168 3.62 19.04 -11.99
N CYS A 169 4.75 18.46 -11.57
CA CYS A 169 5.08 17.05 -11.83
C CYS A 169 4.07 16.10 -11.18
N ASN A 170 3.65 16.35 -9.93
CA ASN A 170 2.65 15.51 -9.25
C ASN A 170 1.27 15.61 -9.92
N VAL A 171 0.84 16.82 -10.31
CA VAL A 171 -0.41 16.99 -11.08
C VAL A 171 -0.34 16.22 -12.40
N LEU A 172 0.77 16.33 -13.15
CA LEU A 172 0.94 15.62 -14.42
C LEU A 172 1.02 14.10 -14.25
N LEU A 173 1.67 13.62 -13.18
CA LEU A 173 1.73 12.19 -12.86
C LEU A 173 0.35 11.62 -12.58
N GLY A 174 -0.39 12.27 -11.68
CA GLY A 174 -1.76 11.88 -11.33
C GLY A 174 -2.73 11.97 -12.51
N LEU A 175 -2.65 13.04 -13.30
CA LEU A 175 -3.42 13.21 -14.52
C LEU A 175 -3.09 12.13 -15.55
N GLY A 176 -1.80 11.88 -15.81
CA GLY A 176 -1.37 10.91 -16.82
C GLY A 176 -1.83 9.50 -16.50
N ILE A 177 -1.64 9.04 -15.26
CA ILE A 177 -2.10 7.72 -14.80
C ILE A 177 -3.63 7.67 -14.80
N GLY A 178 -4.29 8.71 -14.28
CA GLY A 178 -5.75 8.79 -14.21
C GLY A 178 -6.39 8.73 -15.59
N VAL A 179 -5.86 9.46 -16.58
CA VAL A 179 -6.31 9.42 -17.98
C VAL A 179 -6.08 8.05 -18.59
N ALA A 180 -4.88 7.47 -18.46
CA ALA A 180 -4.57 6.17 -19.03
C ALA A 180 -5.54 5.08 -18.54
N ILE A 181 -5.72 4.98 -17.22
CA ILE A 181 -6.59 3.97 -16.61
C ILE A 181 -8.06 4.21 -16.95
N SER A 182 -8.52 5.45 -16.83
CA SER A 182 -9.95 5.76 -16.99
C SER A 182 -10.41 5.65 -18.44
N LEU A 183 -9.55 5.98 -19.40
CA LEU A 183 -9.86 5.81 -20.82
C LEU A 183 -9.76 4.34 -21.26
N ILE A 184 -8.83 3.55 -20.70
CA ILE A 184 -8.83 2.10 -20.92
C ILE A 184 -10.13 1.48 -20.39
N TYR A 185 -10.58 1.87 -19.19
CA TYR A 185 -11.88 1.48 -18.67
C TYR A 185 -13.02 1.85 -19.64
N ALA A 186 -13.04 3.10 -20.14
CA ALA A 186 -14.05 3.56 -21.09
C ALA A 186 -14.07 2.72 -22.38
N GLU A 187 -12.90 2.36 -22.91
CA GLU A 187 -12.79 1.50 -24.09
C GLU A 187 -13.25 0.06 -23.80
N MET A 188 -12.97 -0.49 -22.61
CA MET A 188 -13.50 -1.80 -22.22
C MET A 188 -15.04 -1.78 -22.15
N VAL A 189 -15.63 -0.73 -21.59
CA VAL A 189 -17.10 -0.55 -21.58
C VAL A 189 -17.63 -0.44 -23.01
N ARG A 190 -17.00 0.35 -23.89
CA ARG A 190 -17.37 0.49 -25.31
C ARG A 190 -17.27 -0.82 -26.08
N ALA A 191 -16.30 -1.66 -25.73
CA ALA A 191 -16.11 -3.00 -26.29
C ALA A 191 -17.13 -4.03 -25.77
N GLY A 192 -17.99 -3.65 -24.82
CA GLY A 192 -19.03 -4.53 -24.27
C GLY A 192 -18.50 -5.53 -23.23
N VAL A 193 -17.39 -5.22 -22.55
CA VAL A 193 -16.91 -6.04 -21.43
C VAL A 193 -17.95 -6.01 -20.31
N ASP A 194 -18.28 -7.18 -19.79
CA ASP A 194 -19.30 -7.36 -18.76
C ASP A 194 -18.96 -6.62 -17.45
N ALA A 195 -19.97 -6.01 -16.83
CA ALA A 195 -19.79 -5.22 -15.62
C ALA A 195 -19.28 -6.06 -14.43
N ALA A 196 -19.63 -7.35 -14.35
CA ALA A 196 -19.19 -8.21 -13.27
C ALA A 196 -17.68 -8.48 -13.33
N VAL A 197 -17.11 -8.65 -14.52
CA VAL A 197 -15.65 -8.83 -14.66
C VAL A 197 -14.90 -7.51 -14.53
N LEU A 198 -15.48 -6.38 -14.97
CA LEU A 198 -14.89 -5.04 -14.81
C LEU A 198 -14.60 -4.67 -13.36
N GLY A 199 -15.29 -5.27 -12.39
CA GLY A 199 -14.96 -5.15 -10.97
C GLY A 199 -13.53 -5.58 -10.61
N SER A 200 -12.87 -6.37 -11.45
CA SER A 200 -11.47 -6.81 -11.28
C SER A 200 -10.44 -5.87 -11.91
N PHE A 201 -10.87 -4.92 -12.75
CA PHE A 201 -9.96 -3.96 -13.40
C PHE A 201 -9.13 -3.12 -12.42
N PRO A 202 -9.67 -2.66 -11.27
CA PRO A 202 -8.88 -1.96 -10.27
C PRO A 202 -7.74 -2.79 -9.69
N ILE A 203 -7.92 -4.11 -9.51
CA ILE A 203 -6.88 -5.01 -9.00
C ILE A 203 -5.73 -5.14 -9.99
N VAL A 204 -6.02 -5.20 -11.30
CA VAL A 204 -4.97 -5.22 -12.33
C VAL A 204 -4.19 -3.92 -12.34
N CYS A 205 -4.88 -2.78 -12.28
CA CYS A 205 -4.24 -1.46 -12.21
C CYS A 205 -3.36 -1.31 -10.96
N PHE A 206 -3.85 -1.75 -9.81
CA PHE A 206 -3.07 -1.84 -8.57
C PHE A 206 -1.84 -2.72 -8.76
N GLY A 207 -2.02 -3.94 -9.28
CA GLY A 207 -0.96 -4.93 -9.42
C GLY A 207 0.18 -4.45 -10.31
N ILE A 208 -0.13 -3.86 -11.48
CA ILE A 208 0.87 -3.29 -12.38
C ILE A 208 1.67 -2.20 -11.67
N ALA A 209 0.98 -1.27 -11.00
CA ALA A 209 1.61 -0.18 -10.29
C ALA A 209 2.45 -0.66 -9.08
N ALA A 210 1.98 -1.66 -8.34
CA ALA A 210 2.71 -2.26 -7.22
C ALA A 210 3.94 -3.06 -7.69
N ALA A 211 3.82 -3.88 -8.74
CA ALA A 211 4.93 -4.63 -9.30
C ALA A 211 6.01 -3.71 -9.89
N SER A 212 5.63 -2.55 -10.43
CA SER A 212 6.57 -1.56 -10.98
C SER A 212 7.56 -1.00 -9.94
N LEU A 213 7.29 -1.14 -8.65
CA LEU A 213 8.22 -0.78 -7.58
C LEU A 213 9.51 -1.63 -7.59
N ILE A 214 9.57 -2.69 -8.40
CA ILE A 214 10.84 -3.35 -8.71
C ILE A 214 11.89 -2.38 -9.27
N PHE A 215 11.48 -1.34 -9.99
CA PHE A 215 12.38 -0.27 -10.45
C PHE A 215 12.94 0.51 -9.26
N THR A 216 12.10 0.88 -8.29
CA THR A 216 12.55 1.52 -7.04
C THR A 216 13.48 0.60 -6.26
N GLN A 217 13.14 -0.68 -6.11
CA GLN A 217 13.97 -1.68 -5.42
C GLN A 217 15.35 -1.89 -6.07
N THR A 218 15.44 -1.71 -7.39
CA THR A 218 16.69 -1.82 -8.16
C THR A 218 17.45 -0.49 -8.31
N GLY A 219 17.02 0.55 -7.59
CA GLY A 219 17.72 1.83 -7.48
C GLY A 219 17.31 2.90 -8.50
N PHE A 220 16.29 2.65 -9.32
CA PHE A 220 15.74 3.69 -10.19
C PHE A 220 14.89 4.67 -9.38
N ALA A 221 14.92 5.95 -9.77
CA ALA A 221 14.08 7.01 -9.20
C ALA A 221 12.62 6.90 -9.71
N CYS A 222 11.99 5.74 -9.52
CA CYS A 222 10.62 5.46 -9.90
C CYS A 222 9.68 5.77 -8.73
N PRO A 223 8.63 6.59 -8.91
CA PRO A 223 7.67 6.86 -7.85
C PRO A 223 6.74 5.67 -7.61
N ALA A 224 6.21 5.55 -6.39
CA ALA A 224 5.08 4.67 -6.14
C ALA A 224 3.83 5.23 -6.83
N THR A 225 3.09 4.38 -7.55
CA THR A 225 1.92 4.82 -8.34
C THR A 225 0.64 4.06 -8.01
N HIS A 226 0.70 3.03 -7.17
CA HIS A 226 -0.48 2.19 -6.88
C HIS A 226 -1.58 2.93 -6.11
N HIS A 227 -1.23 3.92 -5.29
CA HIS A 227 -2.19 4.82 -4.65
C HIS A 227 -2.79 5.87 -5.59
N ILE A 228 -2.30 5.96 -6.82
CA ILE A 228 -2.87 6.76 -7.90
C ILE A 228 -3.76 5.85 -8.75
N ALA A 229 -3.18 4.73 -9.19
CA ALA A 229 -3.81 3.81 -10.12
C ALA A 229 -5.05 3.13 -9.54
N TYR A 230 -4.96 2.63 -8.30
CA TYR A 230 -6.05 1.88 -7.69
C TYR A 230 -7.29 2.74 -7.39
N PRO A 231 -7.17 3.91 -6.71
CA PRO A 231 -8.33 4.77 -6.51
C PRO A 231 -8.88 5.36 -7.81
N ALA A 232 -8.04 5.67 -8.80
CA ALA A 232 -8.51 6.10 -10.12
C ALA A 232 -9.37 5.03 -10.79
N ALA A 233 -8.91 3.77 -10.80
CA ALA A 233 -9.68 2.66 -11.36
C ALA A 233 -10.98 2.41 -10.59
N CYS A 234 -10.93 2.41 -9.25
CA CYS A 234 -12.13 2.24 -8.42
C CYS A 234 -13.15 3.34 -8.70
N ALA A 235 -12.74 4.61 -8.70
CA ALA A 235 -13.63 5.73 -8.96
C ALA A 235 -14.24 5.66 -10.37
N ALA A 236 -13.47 5.30 -11.40
CA ALA A 236 -14.00 5.14 -12.75
C ALA A 236 -15.04 4.00 -12.82
N VAL A 237 -14.71 2.83 -12.27
CA VAL A 237 -15.57 1.63 -12.31
C VAL A 237 -16.84 1.84 -11.49
N TRP A 238 -16.73 2.32 -10.24
CA TRP A 238 -17.87 2.44 -9.33
C TRP A 238 -18.81 3.56 -9.72
N SER A 239 -18.29 4.69 -10.23
CA SER A 239 -19.14 5.79 -10.71
C SER A 239 -19.71 5.56 -12.11
N GLY A 240 -19.17 4.59 -12.86
CA GLY A 240 -19.44 4.43 -14.29
C GLY A 240 -18.92 5.59 -15.15
N ASN A 241 -18.06 6.46 -14.61
CA ASN A 241 -17.63 7.71 -15.24
C ASN A 241 -16.09 7.84 -15.27
N PRO A 242 -15.47 7.77 -16.45
CA PRO A 242 -14.03 7.95 -16.62
C PRO A 242 -13.48 9.27 -16.04
N ALA A 243 -14.28 10.34 -16.03
CA ALA A 243 -13.87 11.62 -15.47
C ALA A 243 -13.56 11.52 -13.96
N MET A 244 -14.30 10.67 -13.23
CA MET A 244 -14.04 10.46 -11.80
C MET A 244 -12.71 9.76 -11.56
N GLY A 245 -12.33 8.80 -12.40
CA GLY A 245 -11.01 8.17 -12.29
C GLY A 245 -9.86 9.15 -12.57
N ILE A 246 -10.04 10.09 -13.51
CA ILE A 246 -9.06 11.15 -13.77
C ILE A 246 -8.89 12.05 -12.52
N ILE A 247 -10.00 12.48 -11.92
CA ILE A 247 -9.99 13.30 -10.71
C ILE A 247 -9.29 12.56 -9.56
N PHE A 248 -9.65 11.30 -9.32
CA PHE A 248 -9.05 10.47 -8.27
C PHE A 248 -7.57 10.17 -8.53
N GLY A 249 -7.14 10.09 -9.79
CA GLY A 249 -5.71 10.00 -10.14
C GLY A 249 -4.93 11.25 -9.73
N ILE A 250 -5.43 12.44 -10.03
CA ILE A 250 -4.81 13.70 -9.59
C ILE A 250 -4.76 13.76 -8.06
N LEU A 251 -5.88 13.48 -7.38
CA LEU A 251 -5.96 13.46 -5.93
C LEU A 251 -5.01 12.44 -5.31
N GLY A 252 -4.88 11.24 -5.90
CA GLY A 252 -3.94 10.22 -5.47
C GLY A 252 -2.51 10.75 -5.41
N SER A 253 -2.05 11.38 -6.48
CA SER A 253 -0.67 11.89 -6.51
C SER A 253 -0.45 13.03 -5.52
N LEU A 254 -1.42 13.94 -5.37
CA LEU A 254 -1.29 15.09 -4.48
C LEU A 254 -1.39 14.69 -3.01
N ILE A 255 -2.33 13.83 -2.63
CA ILE A 255 -2.45 13.34 -1.26
C ILE A 255 -1.21 12.51 -0.91
N GLY A 256 -0.70 11.68 -1.84
CA GLY A 256 0.55 10.95 -1.64
C GLY A 256 1.73 11.86 -1.33
N ASP A 257 1.88 12.95 -2.10
CA ASP A 257 2.91 13.97 -1.88
C ASP A 257 2.77 14.68 -0.52
N PHE A 258 1.54 15.02 -0.13
CA PHE A 258 1.29 15.57 1.19
C PHE A 258 1.70 14.59 2.31
N VAL A 259 1.31 13.33 2.20
CA VAL A 259 1.55 12.32 3.23
C VAL A 259 3.05 12.00 3.36
N ILE A 260 3.80 11.85 2.26
CA ILE A 260 5.24 11.59 2.34
C ILE A 260 5.98 12.74 3.02
N ASN A 261 5.70 14.00 2.63
CA ASN A 261 6.35 15.18 3.21
C ASN A 261 5.94 15.41 4.68
N THR A 262 4.72 15.04 5.05
CA THR A 262 4.19 15.22 6.40
C THR A 262 4.71 14.18 7.37
N PHE A 263 4.72 12.91 6.98
CA PHE A 263 4.95 11.80 7.92
C PHE A 263 6.30 11.12 7.77
N ASN A 264 7.03 11.30 6.67
CA ASN A 264 8.32 10.62 6.46
C ASN A 264 9.51 11.57 6.26
N SER A 265 9.29 12.87 6.14
CA SER A 265 10.38 13.84 6.18
C SER A 265 10.87 14.04 7.62
N HIS A 266 12.18 13.87 7.85
CA HIS A 266 12.83 14.06 9.15
C HIS A 266 12.36 13.08 10.23
N CYS A 267 12.11 11.83 9.82
CA CYS A 267 11.57 10.76 10.65
C CYS A 267 12.56 9.59 10.75
N ASP A 268 12.32 8.70 11.71
CA ASP A 268 13.14 7.51 11.99
C ASP A 268 12.39 6.17 11.82
N THR A 269 11.11 6.22 11.43
CA THR A 269 10.32 5.06 11.00
C THR A 269 9.43 5.42 9.81
N HIS A 270 8.87 4.44 9.12
CA HIS A 270 8.01 4.66 7.95
C HIS A 270 6.51 4.72 8.30
N ILE A 271 5.80 5.74 7.83
CA ILE A 271 4.33 5.79 7.77
C ILE A 271 3.93 5.79 6.29
N ASP A 272 3.34 4.70 5.81
CA ASP A 272 3.25 4.47 4.38
C ASP A 272 2.37 5.50 3.63
N PRO A 273 2.95 6.33 2.74
CA PRO A 273 2.19 7.33 2.02
C PRO A 273 1.13 6.73 1.08
N PRO A 274 1.45 5.68 0.31
CA PRO A 274 0.45 5.02 -0.53
C PRO A 274 -0.73 4.43 0.25
N ALA A 275 -0.49 3.67 1.32
CA ALA A 275 -1.56 3.08 2.14
C ALA A 275 -2.46 4.14 2.77
N THR A 276 -1.88 5.22 3.28
CA THR A 276 -2.63 6.36 3.83
C THR A 276 -3.51 7.01 2.75
N THR A 277 -2.96 7.18 1.54
CA THR A 277 -3.69 7.79 0.43
C THR A 277 -4.82 6.90 -0.06
N ILE A 278 -4.59 5.59 -0.18
CA ILE A 278 -5.61 4.60 -0.53
C ILE A 278 -6.71 4.59 0.54
N MET A 279 -6.37 4.55 1.83
CA MET A 279 -7.35 4.61 2.92
C MET A 279 -8.26 5.84 2.81
N ILE A 280 -7.70 7.02 2.50
CA ILE A 280 -8.50 8.25 2.35
C ILE A 280 -9.38 8.18 1.10
N LEU A 281 -8.80 7.86 -0.05
CA LEU A 281 -9.50 7.93 -1.32
C LEU A 281 -10.51 6.81 -1.52
N ILE A 282 -10.21 5.59 -1.07
CA ILE A 282 -11.18 4.50 -1.15
C ILE A 282 -12.34 4.74 -0.19
N CYS A 283 -12.10 5.36 0.98
CA CYS A 283 -13.19 5.81 1.84
C CYS A 283 -14.08 6.83 1.12
N ALA A 284 -13.49 7.85 0.50
CA ALA A 284 -14.23 8.83 -0.27
C ALA A 284 -15.00 8.21 -1.45
N ALA A 285 -14.36 7.33 -2.23
CA ALA A 285 -15.00 6.65 -3.35
C ALA A 285 -16.17 5.76 -2.90
N THR A 286 -16.01 5.04 -1.78
CA THR A 286 -17.08 4.21 -1.20
C THR A 286 -18.27 5.08 -0.82
N LEU A 287 -18.04 6.19 -0.09
CA LEU A 287 -19.11 7.09 0.34
C LEU A 287 -19.83 7.81 -0.82
N LEU A 288 -19.15 7.99 -1.95
CA LEU A 288 -19.69 8.72 -3.10
C LEU A 288 -20.38 7.81 -4.12
N PHE A 289 -19.94 6.56 -4.27
CA PHE A 289 -20.30 5.71 -5.42
C PHE A 289 -20.75 4.28 -5.06
N ALA A 290 -20.60 3.83 -3.81
CA ALA A 290 -20.89 2.45 -3.40
C ALA A 290 -22.02 2.35 -2.37
#